data_AF-A0A4S9LAJ8-F1
#
_entry.id   AF-A0A4S9LAJ8-F1
#
_cell.length_a   1.000
_cell.length_b   1.000
_cell.length_c   1.000
_cell.angle_alpha   90.00
_cell.angle_beta   90.00
_cell.angle_gamma   90.00
#
_symmetry.space_group_name_H-M   'P 1'
#
loop_
_entity.id
_entity.type
_entity.pdbx_description
1 polymer ?
#
loop_
_entity_poly.entity_id
_entity_poly.type
_entity_poly.pdbx_seq_one_letter_code
_entity_poly.pdbx_strand_id
1 'polypeptide(L)'
;MPLPKALSSLMARLPSLNHQGVKDDATVGAVSQTTTATSLARTLLERNTHLLIPRRVPPLAIPTIIEPLCISNVNVPENLLHSGGDRVALLNAMLIGLDWYCNARTLLFAHYGARALIHAPDRFGHSHSSLAAVLEALDLPYNVKLWTFASDAHGVKDPEFLAINPNGRVPALQDPNTNITSWESMACINYLLRNYDTDNKLGASSEAGRVEIDQWTSFLISTMGPMIGQCNWFRHYNAVKNEDAYKRYEAQAYRCFGVLENRLKSHEGGWVIAGKECSVVDLHFEPRIRQYGYAGLSLDEYPKVKTWLEWGQELPEVVKAYEMVKAGEEV
;
A
#
# COMPACT_ATOMS: atom_id res chain seq x y z
N MET A 1 23.58 3.85 23.17
CA MET A 1 22.60 2.74 23.08
C MET A 1 23.34 1.46 22.71
N PRO A 2 23.09 0.30 23.34
CA PRO A 2 23.68 -0.95 22.87
C PRO A 2 23.04 -1.35 21.54
N LEU A 3 23.86 -1.82 20.60
CA LEU A 3 23.39 -2.28 19.28
C LEU A 3 22.41 -3.48 19.41
N PRO A 4 21.41 -3.60 18.53
CA PRO A 4 20.52 -4.76 18.50
C PRO A 4 21.30 -6.08 18.33
N LYS A 5 20.89 -7.14 19.04
CA LYS A 5 21.59 -8.44 19.09
C LYS A 5 21.91 -9.04 17.71
N ALA A 6 21.10 -8.75 16.68
CA ALA A 6 21.33 -9.20 15.32
C ALA A 6 22.59 -8.57 14.68
N LEU A 7 22.85 -7.28 14.91
CA LEU A 7 24.05 -6.59 14.42
C LEU A 7 25.32 -7.08 15.15
N SER A 8 25.21 -7.37 16.45
CA SER A 8 26.33 -7.91 17.23
C SER A 8 26.79 -9.28 16.73
N SER A 9 25.85 -10.12 16.28
CA SER A 9 26.13 -11.44 15.67
C SER A 9 26.83 -11.32 14.31
N LEU A 10 26.44 -10.33 13.50
CA LEU A 10 27.05 -10.05 12.19
C LEU A 10 28.49 -9.52 12.35
N MET A 11 28.72 -8.63 13.32
CA MET A 11 30.04 -8.07 13.61
C MET A 11 31.07 -9.09 14.12
N ALA A 12 30.61 -10.17 14.77
CA ALA A 12 31.47 -11.25 15.27
C ALA A 12 31.97 -12.21 14.16
N ARG A 13 31.38 -12.14 12.95
CA ARG A 13 31.67 -13.04 11.83
C ARG A 13 32.55 -12.41 10.74
N LEU A 14 32.95 -11.15 10.89
CA LEU A 14 33.88 -10.49 9.97
C LEU A 14 35.33 -10.88 10.31
N PRO A 15 36.15 -11.35 9.35
CA PRO A 15 37.55 -11.65 9.60
C PRO A 15 38.31 -10.40 10.04
N SER A 16 39.22 -10.53 11.01
CA SER A 16 40.19 -9.49 11.33
C SER A 16 41.14 -9.29 10.14
N LEU A 17 41.19 -8.08 9.58
CA LEU A 17 42.16 -7.70 8.55
C LEU A 17 43.56 -7.70 9.18
N ASN A 18 44.39 -8.68 8.82
CA ASN A 18 45.78 -8.75 9.26
C ASN A 18 46.64 -7.97 8.26
N HIS A 19 47.32 -6.92 8.72
CA HIS A 19 48.32 -6.19 7.94
C HIS A 19 49.64 -6.97 7.92
N GLN A 20 49.85 -7.83 6.94
CA GLN A 20 51.21 -8.27 6.59
C GLN A 20 51.36 -8.41 5.08
N GLY A 21 52.30 -7.63 4.53
CA GLY A 21 52.97 -7.96 3.27
C GLY A 21 52.82 -6.96 2.15
N VAL A 22 53.45 -5.78 2.26
CA VAL A 22 54.06 -5.11 1.11
C VAL A 22 55.37 -4.49 1.60
N LYS A 23 56.50 -5.04 1.15
CA LYS A 23 57.84 -4.43 1.28
C LYS A 23 57.98 -3.34 0.23
N ASP A 24 58.74 -2.32 0.60
CA ASP A 24 59.18 -1.22 -0.24
C ASP A 24 59.70 -1.69 -1.60
N ASP A 25 59.10 -1.20 -2.68
CA ASP A 25 59.85 -0.75 -3.86
C ASP A 25 59.00 0.21 -4.69
N ALA A 26 59.69 1.22 -5.23
CA ALA A 26 59.13 2.42 -5.79
C ALA A 26 58.39 2.23 -7.13
N THR A 27 57.55 3.22 -7.46
CA THR A 27 56.97 3.53 -8.78
C THR A 27 55.89 2.60 -9.35
N VAL A 28 54.64 2.77 -8.92
CA VAL A 28 53.44 2.66 -9.80
C VAL A 28 52.38 3.64 -9.31
N GLY A 29 51.77 4.37 -10.25
CA GLY A 29 50.78 5.43 -10.00
C GLY A 29 49.48 4.97 -9.33
N ALA A 30 48.67 5.96 -8.97
CA ALA A 30 47.36 5.85 -8.35
C ALA A 30 46.44 4.81 -9.00
N VAL A 31 46.57 3.55 -8.58
CA VAL A 31 45.54 2.53 -8.71
C VAL A 31 44.93 2.40 -7.33
N SER A 32 43.78 3.02 -7.18
CA SER A 32 43.24 3.53 -5.92
C SER A 32 42.68 2.43 -5.01
N GLN A 33 42.81 2.68 -3.71
CA GLN A 33 42.19 1.93 -2.61
C GLN A 33 40.66 1.74 -2.76
N THR A 34 40.02 2.52 -3.64
CA THR A 34 38.63 2.40 -4.07
C THR A 34 38.33 1.00 -4.63
N THR A 35 39.26 0.39 -5.37
CA THR A 35 39.07 -0.93 -5.99
C THR A 35 38.89 -2.03 -4.95
N THR A 36 39.58 -1.93 -3.80
CA THR A 36 39.56 -2.92 -2.72
C THR A 36 38.28 -2.85 -1.91
N ALA A 37 37.75 -1.65 -1.66
CA ALA A 37 36.48 -1.45 -0.96
C ALA A 37 35.29 -1.95 -1.80
N THR A 38 35.30 -1.69 -3.11
CA THR A 38 34.28 -2.18 -4.05
C THR A 38 34.29 -3.71 -4.16
N SER A 39 35.48 -4.32 -4.21
CA SER A 39 35.63 -5.79 -4.19
C SER A 39 35.07 -6.41 -2.90
N LEU A 40 35.37 -5.82 -1.74
CA LEU A 40 34.91 -6.34 -0.45
C LEU A 40 33.40 -6.20 -0.27
N ALA A 41 32.82 -5.07 -0.70
CA ALA A 41 31.38 -4.85 -0.68
C ALA A 41 30.63 -5.84 -1.59
N ARG A 42 31.15 -6.09 -2.81
CA ARG A 42 30.60 -7.09 -3.73
C ARG A 42 30.63 -8.49 -3.12
N THR A 43 31.77 -8.94 -2.58
CA THR A 43 31.90 -10.26 -1.94
C THR A 43 31.00 -10.42 -0.72
N LEU A 44 30.78 -9.37 0.07
CA LEU A 44 29.88 -9.40 1.23
C LEU A 44 28.40 -9.43 0.80
N LEU A 45 28.03 -8.76 -0.28
CA LEU A 45 26.67 -8.78 -0.84
C LEU A 45 26.35 -10.18 -1.42
N GLU A 46 27.27 -10.74 -2.20
CA GLU A 46 27.17 -12.09 -2.78
C GLU A 46 27.12 -13.19 -1.70
N ARG A 47 27.85 -13.01 -0.60
CA ARG A 47 27.85 -13.97 0.51
C ARG A 47 26.69 -13.83 1.48
N ASN A 48 25.88 -12.78 1.44
CA ASN A 48 24.76 -12.59 2.37
C ASN A 48 23.40 -12.43 1.68
N THR A 49 23.34 -12.49 0.34
CA THR A 49 22.09 -12.46 -0.44
C THR A 49 21.08 -13.51 0.01
N HIS A 50 21.52 -14.69 0.44
CA HIS A 50 20.64 -15.74 0.96
C HIS A 50 20.05 -15.47 2.36
N LEU A 51 20.58 -14.48 3.10
CA LEU A 51 20.04 -14.03 4.39
C LEU A 51 19.03 -12.87 4.23
N LEU A 52 19.00 -12.21 3.07
CA LEU A 52 18.24 -10.98 2.81
C LEU A 52 17.12 -11.15 1.76
N ILE A 53 17.02 -12.31 1.12
CA ILE A 53 15.99 -12.65 0.13
C ILE A 53 14.97 -13.61 0.76
N PRO A 54 13.66 -13.28 0.80
CA PRO A 54 12.63 -14.26 1.13
C PRO A 54 12.65 -15.37 0.07
N ARG A 55 12.58 -16.64 0.49
CA ARG A 55 12.75 -17.88 -0.33
C ARG A 55 11.85 -18.05 -1.58
N ARG A 56 11.16 -17.02 -2.09
CA ARG A 56 10.22 -17.11 -3.23
C ARG A 56 10.35 -15.95 -4.23
N VAL A 57 11.57 -15.55 -4.58
CA VAL A 57 11.82 -14.75 -5.79
C VAL A 57 12.61 -15.63 -6.76
N PRO A 58 12.11 -15.90 -7.99
CA PRO A 58 12.85 -16.70 -8.96
C PRO A 58 14.17 -15.98 -9.35
N PRO A 59 15.28 -16.71 -9.53
CA PRO A 59 16.64 -16.14 -9.57
C PRO A 59 17.02 -15.45 -10.90
N LEU A 60 16.08 -15.01 -11.71
CA LEU A 60 16.33 -14.47 -13.05
C LEU A 60 15.81 -13.03 -13.17
N ALA A 61 16.51 -12.07 -12.55
CA ALA A 61 16.47 -10.64 -12.93
C ALA A 61 17.32 -9.73 -12.03
N ILE A 62 17.87 -10.21 -10.91
CA ILE A 62 18.48 -9.32 -9.90
C ILE A 62 19.98 -9.02 -10.14
N PRO A 63 20.85 -9.93 -10.64
CA PRO A 63 22.29 -9.63 -10.67
C PRO A 63 22.72 -8.62 -11.75
N THR A 64 21.96 -8.46 -12.84
CA THR A 64 22.44 -7.73 -14.03
C THR A 64 22.18 -6.22 -13.98
N ILE A 65 21.31 -5.76 -13.07
CA ILE A 65 20.82 -4.35 -13.05
C ILE A 65 21.43 -3.54 -11.90
N ILE A 66 21.88 -4.21 -10.82
CA ILE A 66 22.40 -3.53 -9.62
C ILE A 66 23.86 -3.07 -9.83
N GLU A 67 24.62 -3.71 -10.72
CA GLU A 67 26.06 -3.42 -10.87
C GLU A 67 26.44 -2.03 -11.39
N PRO A 68 25.72 -1.36 -12.32
CA PRO A 68 26.18 -0.05 -12.82
C PRO A 68 25.71 1.15 -11.98
N LEU A 69 24.59 1.02 -11.26
CA LEU A 69 23.93 2.15 -10.57
C LEU A 69 24.36 2.32 -9.10
N CYS A 70 24.79 1.23 -8.43
CA CYS A 70 25.10 1.29 -7.00
C CYS A 70 26.50 1.84 -6.66
N ILE A 71 27.42 1.95 -7.63
CA ILE A 71 28.84 2.27 -7.35
C ILE A 71 29.24 3.67 -7.84
N SER A 72 28.51 4.26 -8.79
CA SER A 72 28.92 5.51 -9.45
C SER A 72 28.60 6.80 -8.68
N ASN A 73 27.74 6.75 -7.66
CA ASN A 73 27.25 7.96 -6.95
C ASN A 73 27.53 8.03 -5.45
N VAL A 74 28.29 7.09 -4.88
CA VAL A 74 28.69 7.18 -3.46
C VAL A 74 30.01 7.93 -3.35
N ASN A 75 29.94 9.25 -3.17
CA ASN A 75 31.12 10.07 -2.89
C ASN A 75 31.46 9.97 -1.40
N VAL A 76 32.31 9.00 -1.02
CA VAL A 76 32.80 8.87 0.36
C VAL A 76 33.95 9.85 0.55
N PRO A 77 33.87 10.81 1.50
CA PRO A 77 34.97 11.73 1.78
C PRO A 77 36.24 10.97 2.21
N GLU A 78 37.39 11.25 1.57
CA GLU A 78 38.68 10.57 1.82
C GLU A 78 39.14 10.60 3.29
N ASN A 79 38.68 11.58 4.06
CA ASN A 79 39.03 11.78 5.46
C ASN A 79 38.35 10.81 6.45
N LEU A 80 37.45 9.92 5.99
CA LEU A 80 36.78 8.93 6.84
C LEU A 80 37.48 7.56 6.90
N LEU A 81 38.53 7.33 6.10
CA LEU A 81 39.20 6.02 5.92
C LEU A 81 40.43 5.79 6.82
N HIS A 82 40.76 6.71 7.73
CA HIS A 82 42.06 6.69 8.43
C HIS A 82 42.05 6.43 9.94
N SER A 83 40.90 6.19 10.58
CA SER A 83 40.92 5.91 12.03
C SER A 83 39.69 5.16 12.52
N GLY A 84 39.72 3.82 12.63
CA GLY A 84 38.73 3.00 13.37
C GLY A 84 37.24 3.14 12.99
N GLY A 85 36.92 4.04 12.07
CA GLY A 85 35.60 4.45 11.60
C GLY A 85 35.15 3.69 10.36
N ASP A 86 35.98 2.80 9.83
CA ASP A 86 35.67 1.95 8.68
C ASP A 86 34.40 1.13 8.90
N ARG A 87 34.15 0.66 10.13
CA ARG A 87 32.92 -0.09 10.45
C ARG A 87 31.68 0.78 10.43
N VAL A 88 31.77 2.04 10.84
CA VAL A 88 30.65 2.98 10.88
C VAL A 88 30.36 3.54 9.48
N ALA A 89 31.41 3.81 8.70
CA ALA A 89 31.28 4.23 7.31
C ALA A 89 30.67 3.11 6.43
N LEU A 90 31.11 1.86 6.60
CA LEU A 90 30.49 0.69 5.95
C LEU A 90 29.04 0.48 6.41
N LEU A 91 28.76 0.67 7.70
CA LEU A 91 27.39 0.54 8.21
C LEU A 91 26.48 1.64 7.65
N ASN A 92 26.95 2.88 7.57
CA ASN A 92 26.21 3.98 6.97
C ASN A 92 26.01 3.76 5.47
N ALA A 93 27.02 3.27 4.73
CA ALA A 93 26.86 2.92 3.32
C ALA A 93 25.87 1.76 3.10
N MET A 94 25.86 0.77 4.00
CA MET A 94 24.87 -0.32 3.98
C MET A 94 23.47 0.17 4.32
N LEU A 95 23.31 1.04 5.32
CA LEU A 95 22.03 1.64 5.70
C LEU A 95 21.48 2.54 4.59
N ILE A 96 22.34 3.36 3.97
CA ILE A 96 21.99 4.16 2.79
C ILE A 96 21.60 3.24 1.63
N GLY A 97 22.34 2.16 1.38
CA GLY A 97 22.00 1.16 0.36
C GLY A 97 20.67 0.47 0.62
N LEU A 98 20.32 0.18 1.88
CA LEU A 98 19.05 -0.41 2.30
C LEU A 98 17.88 0.58 2.16
N ASP A 99 18.06 1.84 2.55
CA ASP A 99 17.07 2.92 2.35
C ASP A 99 16.82 3.17 0.87
N TRP A 100 17.88 3.16 0.06
CA TRP A 100 17.77 3.23 -1.40
C TRP A 100 17.12 2.00 -1.99
N TYR A 101 17.29 0.80 -1.43
CA TYR A 101 16.62 -0.40 -1.93
C TYR A 101 15.12 -0.41 -1.61
N CYS A 102 14.72 0.11 -0.45
CA CYS A 102 13.32 0.33 -0.09
C CYS A 102 12.66 1.38 -1.01
N ASN A 103 13.33 2.51 -1.24
CA ASN A 103 12.87 3.54 -2.19
C ASN A 103 12.93 3.10 -3.66
N ALA A 104 13.89 2.26 -4.02
CA ALA A 104 14.02 1.69 -5.37
C ALA A 104 12.83 0.81 -5.70
N ARG A 105 12.16 0.18 -4.73
CA ARG A 105 10.96 -0.62 -4.99
C ARG A 105 9.82 0.26 -5.51
N THR A 106 9.61 1.42 -4.89
CA THR A 106 8.64 2.46 -5.30
C THR A 106 9.06 3.19 -6.59
N LEU A 107 10.36 3.38 -6.81
CA LEU A 107 10.87 3.94 -8.07
C LEU A 107 10.84 2.93 -9.24
N LEU A 108 10.98 1.63 -8.98
CA LEU A 108 10.78 0.58 -9.98
C LEU A 108 9.30 0.51 -10.43
N PHE A 109 8.32 0.85 -9.57
CA PHE A 109 6.92 1.05 -9.99
C PHE A 109 6.79 2.12 -11.06
N ALA A 110 7.50 3.24 -10.91
CA ALA A 110 7.49 4.33 -11.89
C ALA A 110 8.29 3.99 -13.16
N HIS A 111 9.32 3.13 -13.07
CA HIS A 111 10.27 2.90 -14.16
C HIS A 111 9.97 1.69 -15.06
N TYR A 112 9.22 0.68 -14.59
CA TYR A 112 8.97 -0.57 -15.37
C TYR A 112 7.56 -0.71 -15.98
N GLY A 113 6.69 0.30 -15.86
CA GLY A 113 5.44 0.36 -16.65
C GLY A 113 4.37 -0.69 -16.30
N ALA A 114 4.57 -1.53 -15.28
CA ALA A 114 3.61 -2.54 -14.86
C ALA A 114 2.55 -1.90 -13.94
N ARG A 115 1.43 -1.51 -14.54
CA ARG A 115 0.31 -0.86 -13.85
C ARG A 115 -0.57 -1.93 -13.18
N ALA A 116 -0.95 -1.74 -11.92
CA ALA A 116 -1.95 -2.60 -11.29
C ALA A 116 -3.26 -2.54 -12.08
N LEU A 117 -4.01 -3.64 -12.13
CA LEU A 117 -5.30 -3.67 -12.82
C LEU A 117 -6.43 -3.73 -11.79
N ILE A 118 -7.29 -2.72 -11.78
CA ILE A 118 -8.50 -2.70 -10.98
C ILE A 118 -9.68 -3.08 -11.86
N HIS A 119 -10.51 -4.00 -11.37
CA HIS A 119 -11.79 -4.31 -11.98
C HIS A 119 -12.89 -3.57 -11.20
N ALA A 120 -13.62 -2.71 -11.89
CA ALA A 120 -14.69 -1.87 -11.35
C ALA A 120 -15.97 -2.05 -12.17
N PRO A 121 -17.16 -1.67 -11.68
CA PRO A 121 -18.37 -1.71 -12.46
C PRO A 121 -18.45 -0.53 -13.43
N ASP A 122 -19.09 -0.74 -14.58
CA ASP A 122 -19.38 0.28 -15.60
C ASP A 122 -20.30 1.41 -15.11
N ARG A 123 -21.09 1.14 -14.07
CA ARG A 123 -22.02 2.08 -13.45
C ARG A 123 -21.95 1.96 -11.93
N PHE A 124 -22.11 3.10 -11.25
CA PHE A 124 -22.35 3.25 -9.81
C PHE A 124 -21.82 2.13 -8.90
N GLY A 125 -20.75 2.41 -8.15
CA GLY A 125 -20.38 1.62 -6.98
C GLY A 125 -19.34 2.32 -6.12
N HIS A 126 -19.12 1.79 -4.93
CA HIS A 126 -18.36 2.49 -3.88
C HIS A 126 -16.96 1.88 -3.68
N SER A 127 -16.88 0.56 -3.74
CA SER A 127 -15.72 -0.21 -3.29
C SER A 127 -14.48 -0.07 -4.18
N HIS A 128 -14.68 0.21 -5.46
CA HIS A 128 -13.59 0.37 -6.43
C HIS A 128 -12.93 1.74 -6.33
N SER A 129 -13.69 2.79 -6.00
CA SER A 129 -13.13 4.12 -5.71
C SER A 129 -12.30 4.10 -4.43
N SER A 130 -12.66 3.29 -3.43
CA SER A 130 -11.82 3.11 -2.22
C SER A 130 -10.47 2.52 -2.57
N LEU A 131 -10.44 1.47 -3.41
CA LEU A 131 -9.20 0.83 -3.83
C LEU A 131 -8.34 1.78 -4.68
N ALA A 132 -8.96 2.49 -5.63
CA ALA A 132 -8.29 3.50 -6.44
C ALA A 132 -7.74 4.65 -5.58
N ALA A 133 -8.47 5.14 -4.58
CA ALA A 133 -8.00 6.19 -3.68
C ALA A 133 -6.78 5.75 -2.87
N VAL A 134 -6.72 4.49 -2.43
CA VAL A 134 -5.54 3.93 -1.77
C VAL A 134 -4.35 3.86 -2.72
N LEU A 135 -4.57 3.47 -3.99
CA LEU A 135 -3.50 3.45 -5.00
C LEU A 135 -2.99 4.87 -5.30
N GLU A 136 -3.87 5.85 -5.44
CA GLU A 136 -3.50 7.26 -5.61
C GLU A 136 -2.73 7.80 -4.40
N ALA A 137 -3.19 7.51 -3.19
CA ALA A 137 -2.52 7.96 -1.97
C ALA A 137 -1.15 7.32 -1.76
N LEU A 138 -0.88 6.15 -2.36
CA LEU A 138 0.42 5.47 -2.36
C LEU A 138 1.24 5.76 -3.63
N ASP A 139 0.77 6.64 -4.50
CA ASP A 139 1.41 7.00 -5.77
C ASP A 139 1.68 5.76 -6.68
N LEU A 140 0.79 4.77 -6.63
CA LEU A 140 0.91 3.53 -7.38
C LEU A 140 0.19 3.65 -8.73
N PRO A 141 0.84 3.36 -9.87
CA PRO A 141 0.20 3.44 -11.18
C PRO A 141 -0.75 2.25 -11.41
N TYR A 142 -1.95 2.53 -11.93
CA TYR A 142 -2.96 1.51 -12.23
C TYR A 142 -3.79 1.82 -13.49
N ASN A 143 -4.44 0.79 -14.01
CA ASN A 143 -5.48 0.85 -15.04
C ASN A 143 -6.80 0.35 -14.46
N VAL A 144 -7.91 0.77 -15.04
CA VAL A 144 -9.26 0.36 -14.63
C VAL A 144 -9.94 -0.34 -15.78
N LYS A 145 -10.46 -1.54 -15.53
CA LYS A 145 -11.38 -2.27 -16.42
C LYS A 145 -12.80 -2.21 -15.85
N LEU A 146 -13.74 -1.79 -16.68
CA LEU A 146 -15.15 -1.62 -16.32
C LEU A 146 -15.97 -2.82 -16.79
N TRP A 147 -16.65 -3.45 -15.84
CA TRP A 147 -17.50 -4.64 -16.05
C TRP A 147 -18.95 -4.29 -15.81
N THR A 148 -19.85 -4.84 -16.61
CA THR A 148 -21.29 -4.64 -16.35
C THR A 148 -21.77 -5.53 -15.21
N PHE A 149 -22.83 -5.11 -14.52
CA PHE A 149 -23.52 -5.97 -13.53
C PHE A 149 -24.41 -7.04 -14.17
N ALA A 150 -24.49 -7.08 -15.50
CA ALA A 150 -25.29 -8.05 -16.20
C ALA A 150 -24.69 -9.46 -16.09
N SER A 151 -25.53 -10.46 -16.36
CA SER A 151 -25.16 -11.88 -16.34
C SER A 151 -24.83 -12.43 -17.73
N ASP A 152 -24.74 -11.56 -18.73
CA ASP A 152 -24.38 -11.87 -20.11
C ASP A 152 -22.87 -11.73 -20.34
N ALA A 153 -22.45 -11.85 -21.61
CA ALA A 153 -21.06 -11.69 -22.00
C ALA A 153 -20.53 -10.33 -21.54
N HIS A 154 -19.27 -10.30 -21.06
CA HIS A 154 -18.60 -9.10 -20.53
C HIS A 154 -19.18 -8.57 -19.19
N GLY A 155 -20.08 -9.33 -18.55
CA GLY A 155 -20.58 -9.03 -17.21
C GLY A 155 -19.76 -9.67 -16.08
N VAL A 156 -20.00 -9.25 -14.83
CA VAL A 156 -19.31 -9.82 -13.64
C VAL A 156 -19.65 -11.30 -13.36
N LYS A 157 -20.57 -11.90 -14.11
CA LYS A 157 -20.88 -13.34 -14.05
C LYS A 157 -20.35 -14.12 -15.27
N ASP A 158 -19.69 -13.43 -16.21
CA ASP A 158 -19.02 -14.08 -17.33
C ASP A 158 -17.86 -14.97 -16.85
N PRO A 159 -17.62 -16.14 -17.48
CA PRO A 159 -16.50 -17.02 -17.14
C PRO A 159 -15.13 -16.33 -17.08
N GLU A 160 -14.88 -15.31 -17.92
CA GLU A 160 -13.64 -14.53 -17.90
C GLU A 160 -13.46 -13.80 -16.57
N PHE A 161 -14.50 -13.11 -16.09
CA PHE A 161 -14.44 -12.43 -14.79
C PHE A 161 -14.44 -13.42 -13.63
N LEU A 162 -15.18 -14.52 -13.73
CA LEU A 162 -15.22 -15.54 -12.67
C LEU A 162 -13.87 -16.23 -12.47
N ALA A 163 -13.02 -16.29 -13.50
CA ALA A 163 -11.64 -16.75 -13.38
C ALA A 163 -10.77 -15.81 -12.52
N ILE A 164 -11.14 -14.53 -12.42
CA ILE A 164 -10.47 -13.50 -11.61
C ILE A 164 -11.07 -13.47 -10.20
N ASN A 165 -12.40 -13.43 -10.12
CA ASN A 165 -13.14 -13.44 -8.86
C ASN A 165 -14.31 -14.44 -8.92
N PRO A 166 -14.22 -15.58 -8.23
CA PRO A 166 -15.28 -16.59 -8.22
C PRO A 166 -16.58 -16.11 -7.55
N ASN A 167 -16.57 -15.05 -6.74
CA ASN A 167 -17.78 -14.41 -6.20
C ASN A 167 -18.57 -13.69 -7.30
N GLY A 168 -17.91 -13.32 -8.41
CA GLY A 168 -18.50 -12.56 -9.50
C GLY A 168 -19.02 -11.20 -9.03
N ARG A 169 -18.20 -10.48 -8.26
CA ARG A 169 -18.46 -9.11 -7.81
C ARG A 169 -17.19 -8.27 -7.91
N VAL A 170 -17.34 -6.99 -8.21
CA VAL A 170 -16.24 -6.02 -8.15
C VAL A 170 -16.12 -5.43 -6.72
N PRO A 171 -14.91 -5.02 -6.28
CA PRO A 171 -13.69 -4.92 -7.05
C PRO A 171 -12.82 -6.19 -7.00
N ALA A 172 -11.90 -6.28 -7.95
CA ALA A 172 -10.75 -7.16 -7.92
C ALA A 172 -9.49 -6.39 -8.30
N LEU A 173 -8.34 -6.84 -7.80
CA LEU A 173 -7.01 -6.28 -8.03
C LEU A 173 -6.13 -7.36 -8.64
N GLN A 174 -5.45 -7.07 -9.74
CA GLN A 174 -4.35 -7.87 -10.26
C GLN A 174 -3.06 -7.07 -10.18
N ASP A 175 -2.06 -7.61 -9.50
CA ASP A 175 -0.76 -7.01 -9.40
C ASP A 175 0.26 -7.76 -10.26
N PRO A 176 0.71 -7.19 -11.40
CA PRO A 176 1.66 -7.83 -12.28
C PRO A 176 3.05 -8.01 -11.67
N ASN A 177 3.39 -7.27 -10.60
CA ASN A 177 4.71 -7.33 -9.98
C ASN A 177 4.88 -8.56 -9.09
N THR A 178 3.77 -9.04 -8.51
CA THR A 178 3.75 -10.21 -7.62
C THR A 178 2.96 -11.37 -8.20
N ASN A 179 2.29 -11.16 -9.34
CA ASN A 179 1.32 -12.09 -9.94
C ASN A 179 0.20 -12.49 -8.96
N ILE A 180 -0.13 -11.59 -8.01
CA ILE A 180 -1.23 -11.81 -7.07
C ILE A 180 -2.51 -11.23 -7.66
N THR A 181 -3.54 -12.05 -7.69
CA THR A 181 -4.93 -11.61 -7.89
C THR A 181 -5.64 -11.66 -6.54
N SER A 182 -6.31 -10.56 -6.17
CA SER A 182 -7.07 -10.44 -4.94
C SER A 182 -8.46 -9.89 -5.25
N TRP A 183 -9.45 -10.37 -4.51
CA TRP A 183 -10.83 -9.87 -4.51
C TRP A 183 -11.31 -9.74 -3.07
N GLU A 184 -12.43 -9.03 -2.88
CA GLU A 184 -12.79 -8.30 -1.66
C GLU A 184 -11.97 -7.02 -1.47
N SER A 185 -12.69 -5.89 -1.43
CA SER A 185 -12.09 -4.54 -1.33
C SER A 185 -11.07 -4.41 -0.19
N MET A 186 -11.41 -4.87 1.02
CA MET A 186 -10.49 -4.76 2.15
C MET A 186 -9.31 -5.73 2.06
N ALA A 187 -9.48 -6.90 1.44
CA ALA A 187 -8.36 -7.82 1.22
C ALA A 187 -7.36 -7.25 0.22
N CYS A 188 -7.85 -6.61 -0.86
CA CYS A 188 -7.04 -5.88 -1.82
C CYS A 188 -6.28 -4.72 -1.15
N ILE A 189 -6.97 -3.90 -0.37
CA ILE A 189 -6.37 -2.79 0.37
C ILE A 189 -5.31 -3.29 1.36
N ASN A 190 -5.62 -4.33 2.13
CA ASN A 190 -4.66 -4.94 3.06
C ASN A 190 -3.43 -5.51 2.35
N TYR A 191 -3.59 -6.04 1.13
CA TYR A 191 -2.47 -6.41 0.29
C TYR A 191 -1.60 -5.21 -0.08
N LEU A 192 -2.20 -4.09 -0.51
CA LEU A 192 -1.47 -2.86 -0.84
C LEU A 192 -0.72 -2.30 0.37
N LEU A 193 -1.37 -2.21 1.53
CA LEU A 193 -0.72 -1.71 2.75
C LEU A 193 0.51 -2.53 3.12
N ARG A 194 0.41 -3.87 3.08
CA ARG A 194 1.53 -4.75 3.45
C ARG A 194 2.71 -4.70 2.48
N ASN A 195 2.47 -4.41 1.21
CA ASN A 195 3.49 -4.51 0.17
C ASN A 195 4.05 -3.14 -0.27
N TYR A 196 3.26 -2.08 -0.12
CA TYR A 196 3.54 -0.77 -0.72
C TYR A 196 3.41 0.41 0.24
N ASP A 197 2.72 0.28 1.37
CA ASP A 197 2.69 1.32 2.41
C ASP A 197 3.85 1.13 3.40
N THR A 198 5.09 1.14 2.89
CA THR A 198 6.30 0.82 3.69
C THR A 198 6.52 1.79 4.85
N ASP A 199 6.08 3.03 4.68
CA ASP A 199 6.28 4.11 5.66
C ASP A 199 5.07 4.28 6.58
N ASN A 200 4.04 3.43 6.43
CA ASN A 200 2.78 3.48 7.18
C ASN A 200 2.07 4.84 7.05
N LYS A 201 2.08 5.42 5.84
CA LYS A 201 1.35 6.65 5.51
C LYS A 201 -0.15 6.46 5.79
N LEU A 202 -0.72 5.33 5.32
CA LEU A 202 -2.15 5.04 5.46
C LEU A 202 -2.44 4.03 6.57
N GLY A 203 -1.53 3.09 6.78
CA GLY A 203 -1.55 2.00 7.77
C GLY A 203 -0.94 2.39 9.11
N ALA A 204 -0.60 1.42 9.96
CA ALA A 204 -0.03 1.69 11.27
C ALA A 204 1.19 0.82 11.55
N SER A 205 2.20 1.41 12.20
CA SER A 205 3.43 0.74 12.61
C SER A 205 3.28 0.01 13.96
N SER A 206 2.45 0.52 14.86
CA SER A 206 2.16 -0.11 16.15
C SER A 206 1.03 -1.13 16.06
N GLU A 207 1.09 -2.18 16.87
CA GLU A 207 0.02 -3.19 16.93
C GLU A 207 -1.32 -2.56 17.34
N ALA A 208 -1.31 -1.65 18.32
CA ALA A 208 -2.51 -0.95 18.75
C ALA A 208 -3.18 -0.17 17.60
N GLY A 209 -2.39 0.52 16.76
CA GLY A 209 -2.92 1.23 15.60
C GLY A 209 -3.43 0.29 14.51
N ARG A 210 -2.79 -0.88 14.32
CA ARG A 210 -3.27 -1.91 13.39
C ARG A 210 -4.61 -2.49 13.82
N VAL A 211 -4.74 -2.84 15.09
CA VAL A 211 -6.01 -3.30 15.69
C VAL A 211 -7.10 -2.24 15.52
N GLU A 212 -6.77 -0.96 15.68
CA GLU A 212 -7.75 0.11 15.49
C GLU A 212 -8.21 0.22 14.03
N ILE A 213 -7.28 0.17 13.07
CA ILE A 213 -7.61 0.14 11.63
C ILE A 213 -8.47 -1.09 11.31
N ASP A 214 -8.08 -2.26 11.79
CA ASP A 214 -8.80 -3.52 11.55
C ASP A 214 -10.21 -3.45 12.15
N GLN A 215 -10.37 -2.88 13.34
CA GLN A 215 -11.67 -2.70 13.98
C GLN A 215 -12.61 -1.86 13.12
N TRP A 216 -12.16 -0.69 12.66
CA TRP A 216 -12.99 0.23 11.89
C TRP A 216 -13.28 -0.28 10.48
N THR A 217 -12.28 -0.82 9.79
CA THR A 217 -12.48 -1.40 8.46
C THR A 217 -13.36 -2.65 8.51
N SER A 218 -13.23 -3.48 9.55
CA SER A 218 -14.13 -4.62 9.79
C SER A 218 -15.57 -4.15 10.08
N PHE A 219 -15.74 -3.09 10.86
CA PHE A 219 -17.06 -2.48 11.10
C PHE A 219 -17.71 -2.00 9.80
N LEU A 220 -16.94 -1.40 8.89
CA LEU A 220 -17.44 -1.01 7.58
C LEU A 220 -17.91 -2.21 6.75
N ILE A 221 -17.07 -3.23 6.56
CA ILE A 221 -17.38 -4.32 5.63
C ILE A 221 -18.43 -5.29 6.16
N SER A 222 -18.50 -5.49 7.48
CA SER A 222 -19.42 -6.46 8.09
C SER A 222 -20.75 -5.84 8.53
N THR A 223 -20.75 -4.54 8.83
CA THR A 223 -21.89 -3.89 9.49
C THR A 223 -22.39 -2.72 8.66
N MET A 224 -21.66 -1.60 8.59
CA MET A 224 -22.19 -0.37 7.98
C MET A 224 -22.47 -0.52 6.47
N GLY A 225 -21.48 -0.98 5.71
CA GLY A 225 -21.56 -1.14 4.26
C GLY A 225 -22.72 -2.02 3.80
N PRO A 226 -22.90 -3.23 4.38
CA PRO A 226 -24.07 -4.06 4.10
C PRO A 226 -25.41 -3.38 4.40
N MET A 227 -25.56 -2.66 5.51
CA MET A 227 -26.84 -2.01 5.85
C MET A 227 -27.22 -0.93 4.83
N ILE A 228 -26.26 -0.08 4.43
CA ILE A 228 -26.48 0.93 3.36
C ILE A 228 -26.78 0.23 2.03
N GLY A 229 -26.07 -0.85 1.72
CA GLY A 229 -26.32 -1.66 0.52
C GLY A 229 -27.73 -2.24 0.48
N GLN A 230 -28.28 -2.69 1.61
CA GLN A 230 -29.67 -3.16 1.68
C GLN A 230 -30.67 -2.02 1.51
N CYS A 231 -30.41 -0.83 2.08
CA CYS A 231 -31.25 0.35 1.83
C CYS A 231 -31.36 0.64 0.33
N ASN A 232 -30.23 0.63 -0.38
CA ASN A 232 -30.19 0.78 -1.84
C ASN A 232 -31.01 -0.31 -2.55
N TRP A 233 -30.89 -1.57 -2.14
CA TRP A 233 -31.63 -2.67 -2.76
C TRP A 233 -33.13 -2.54 -2.61
N PHE A 234 -33.63 -2.34 -1.38
CA PHE A 234 -35.07 -2.20 -1.13
C PHE A 234 -35.66 -0.95 -1.77
N ARG A 235 -34.85 0.11 -1.97
CA ARG A 235 -35.29 1.35 -2.57
C ARG A 235 -35.33 1.32 -4.11
N HIS A 236 -34.32 0.72 -4.74
CA HIS A 236 -34.10 0.87 -6.20
C HIS A 236 -34.19 -0.41 -7.00
N TYR A 237 -33.84 -1.56 -6.41
CA TYR A 237 -33.62 -2.80 -7.17
C TYR A 237 -34.66 -3.89 -6.89
N ASN A 238 -35.40 -3.78 -5.80
CA ASN A 238 -36.44 -4.74 -5.47
C ASN A 238 -37.68 -4.55 -6.37
N ALA A 239 -38.12 -5.61 -7.03
CA ALA A 239 -39.31 -5.61 -7.88
C ALA A 239 -40.62 -5.38 -7.10
N VAL A 240 -40.68 -5.78 -5.83
CA VAL A 240 -41.86 -5.64 -4.96
C VAL A 240 -41.52 -4.81 -3.75
N LYS A 241 -42.16 -3.65 -3.59
CA LYS A 241 -41.91 -2.76 -2.45
C LYS A 241 -42.14 -3.47 -1.11
N ASN A 242 -41.18 -3.32 -0.19
CA ASN A 242 -41.26 -3.82 1.17
C ASN A 242 -40.74 -2.73 2.13
N GLU A 243 -41.67 -1.88 2.58
CA GLU A 243 -41.37 -0.73 3.43
C GLU A 243 -40.87 -1.15 4.83
N ASP A 244 -41.39 -2.24 5.39
CA ASP A 244 -40.95 -2.73 6.70
C ASP A 244 -39.46 -3.14 6.68
N ALA A 245 -39.06 -3.91 5.65
CA ALA A 245 -37.67 -4.29 5.47
C ALA A 245 -36.77 -3.07 5.22
N TYR A 246 -37.19 -2.13 4.36
CA TYR A 246 -36.45 -0.88 4.15
C TYR A 246 -36.25 -0.12 5.47
N LYS A 247 -37.32 0.08 6.26
CA LYS A 247 -37.26 0.78 7.55
C LYS A 247 -36.34 0.08 8.56
N ARG A 248 -36.31 -1.25 8.56
CA ARG A 248 -35.36 -2.02 9.37
C ARG A 248 -33.90 -1.72 9.01
N TYR A 249 -33.55 -1.72 7.73
CA TYR A 249 -32.17 -1.45 7.29
C TYR A 249 -31.79 0.02 7.42
N GLU A 250 -32.74 0.93 7.19
CA GLU A 250 -32.59 2.37 7.43
C GLU A 250 -32.23 2.64 8.89
N ALA A 251 -32.95 2.05 9.84
CA ALA A 251 -32.63 2.17 11.27
C ALA A 251 -31.23 1.63 11.61
N GLN A 252 -30.78 0.54 10.96
CA GLN A 252 -29.42 0.02 11.17
C GLN A 252 -28.34 0.91 10.55
N ALA A 253 -28.60 1.53 9.39
CA ALA A 253 -27.69 2.50 8.78
C ALA A 253 -27.51 3.72 9.69
N TYR A 254 -28.62 4.29 10.20
CA TYR A 254 -28.57 5.40 11.16
C TYR A 254 -27.88 5.04 12.47
N ARG A 255 -28.08 3.82 12.99
CA ARG A 255 -27.31 3.32 14.14
C ARG A 255 -25.80 3.34 13.84
N CYS A 256 -25.38 2.98 12.63
CA CYS A 256 -23.96 3.01 12.24
C CYS A 256 -23.43 4.44 12.10
N PHE A 257 -24.22 5.38 11.56
CA PHE A 257 -23.86 6.80 11.55
C PHE A 257 -23.70 7.35 12.97
N GLY A 258 -24.54 6.95 13.93
CA GLY A 258 -24.37 7.31 15.33
C GLY A 258 -23.04 6.85 15.93
N VAL A 259 -22.57 5.64 15.59
CA VAL A 259 -21.26 5.14 16.02
C VAL A 259 -20.13 6.00 15.43
N LEU A 260 -20.19 6.29 14.13
CA LEU A 260 -19.18 7.11 13.46
C LEU A 260 -19.18 8.56 13.97
N GLU A 261 -20.34 9.16 14.16
CA GLU A 261 -20.53 10.50 14.71
C GLU A 261 -19.94 10.60 16.12
N ASN A 262 -20.23 9.62 17.00
CA ASN A 262 -19.68 9.59 18.34
C ASN A 262 -18.16 9.43 18.32
N ARG A 263 -17.63 8.64 17.39
CA ARG A 263 -16.18 8.52 17.21
C ARG A 263 -15.57 9.86 16.82
N LEU A 264 -16.07 10.51 15.78
CA LEU A 264 -15.56 11.81 15.31
C LEU A 264 -15.74 12.92 16.36
N LYS A 265 -16.74 12.82 17.24
CA LYS A 265 -16.91 13.72 18.40
C LYS A 265 -15.93 13.44 19.54
N SER A 266 -15.42 12.22 19.67
CA SER A 266 -14.59 11.81 20.80
C SER A 266 -13.19 12.41 20.81
N HIS A 267 -12.80 13.07 19.71
CA HIS A 267 -11.51 13.74 19.57
C HIS A 267 -11.64 15.01 18.72
N GLU A 268 -10.70 15.93 18.87
CA GLU A 268 -10.67 17.18 18.09
C GLU A 268 -10.22 16.97 16.63
N GLY A 269 -9.73 15.78 16.29
CA GLY A 269 -9.26 15.42 14.94
C GLY A 269 -10.39 15.23 13.92
N GLY A 270 -10.10 15.52 12.65
CA GLY A 270 -11.02 15.44 11.52
C GLY A 270 -11.09 14.09 10.82
N TRP A 271 -10.45 13.05 11.37
CA TRP A 271 -10.33 11.70 10.77
C TRP A 271 -10.91 10.64 11.68
N VAL A 272 -11.28 9.47 11.16
CA VAL A 272 -11.88 8.40 11.96
C VAL A 272 -10.89 7.85 13.01
N ILE A 273 -9.60 7.81 12.68
CA ILE A 273 -8.53 7.42 13.60
C ILE A 273 -7.99 8.66 14.32
N ALA A 274 -8.06 8.66 15.65
CA ALA A 274 -7.69 9.82 16.47
C ALA A 274 -6.19 10.12 16.38
N GLY A 275 -5.83 11.40 16.32
CA GLY A 275 -4.43 11.84 16.34
C GLY A 275 -3.61 11.46 15.10
N LYS A 276 -4.26 10.94 14.06
CA LYS A 276 -3.65 10.63 12.77
C LYS A 276 -4.18 11.60 11.71
N GLU A 277 -3.39 11.84 10.67
CA GLU A 277 -3.90 12.37 9.40
C GLU A 277 -4.79 11.32 8.70
N CYS A 278 -5.26 11.61 7.48
CA CYS A 278 -6.07 10.68 6.69
C CYS A 278 -5.46 9.28 6.69
N SER A 279 -6.28 8.28 6.98
CA SER A 279 -5.86 6.89 7.03
C SER A 279 -6.59 6.05 6.00
N VAL A 280 -6.17 4.79 5.86
CA VAL A 280 -6.91 3.82 5.04
C VAL A 280 -8.37 3.65 5.47
N VAL A 281 -8.69 3.92 6.74
CA VAL A 281 -10.07 3.88 7.24
C VAL A 281 -10.89 4.95 6.53
N ASP A 282 -10.38 6.17 6.45
CA ASP A 282 -11.08 7.29 5.84
C ASP A 282 -11.30 7.06 4.35
N LEU A 283 -10.26 6.65 3.62
CA LEU A 283 -10.35 6.33 2.18
C LEU A 283 -11.28 5.15 1.87
N HIS A 284 -11.44 4.22 2.81
CA HIS A 284 -12.38 3.10 2.65
C HIS A 284 -13.83 3.51 3.00
N PHE A 285 -14.02 4.34 4.02
CA PHE A 285 -15.34 4.82 4.44
C PHE A 285 -15.93 5.84 3.47
N GLU A 286 -15.13 6.78 2.95
CA GLU A 286 -15.62 7.92 2.15
C GLU A 286 -16.50 7.46 0.99
N PRO A 287 -16.09 6.53 0.10
CA PRO A 287 -16.91 6.16 -1.05
C PRO A 287 -18.20 5.47 -0.65
N ARG A 288 -18.20 4.75 0.48
CA ARG A 288 -19.36 4.04 1.01
C ARG A 288 -20.42 4.99 1.56
N ILE A 289 -19.99 6.11 2.14
CA ILE A 289 -20.89 7.09 2.76
C ILE A 289 -21.28 8.19 1.77
N ARG A 290 -20.42 8.53 0.78
CA ARG A 290 -20.65 9.60 -0.21
C ARG A 290 -22.07 9.63 -0.79
N GLN A 291 -22.64 8.47 -1.11
CA GLN A 291 -23.97 8.38 -1.73
C GLN A 291 -25.08 8.03 -0.73
N TYR A 292 -24.96 8.45 0.54
CA TYR A 292 -26.00 8.24 1.55
C TYR A 292 -27.39 8.72 1.08
N GLY A 293 -27.43 9.83 0.34
CA GLY A 293 -28.68 10.37 -0.23
C GLY A 293 -29.30 9.48 -1.30
N TYR A 294 -28.49 8.76 -2.09
CA TYR A 294 -28.99 7.76 -3.04
C TYR A 294 -29.70 6.62 -2.29
N ALA A 295 -29.18 6.22 -1.13
CA ALA A 295 -29.81 5.23 -0.26
C ALA A 295 -31.07 5.74 0.47
N GLY A 296 -31.45 7.01 0.28
CA GLY A 296 -32.59 7.63 0.98
C GLY A 296 -32.30 8.04 2.42
N LEU A 297 -31.03 8.10 2.81
CA LEU A 297 -30.60 8.48 4.15
C LEU A 297 -30.31 10.00 4.22
N SER A 298 -30.33 10.57 5.42
CA SER A 298 -29.89 11.95 5.71
C SER A 298 -28.69 11.97 6.66
N LEU A 299 -27.90 13.05 6.62
CA LEU A 299 -26.83 13.32 7.59
C LEU A 299 -27.14 14.52 8.51
N ASP A 300 -28.37 15.03 8.53
CA ASP A 300 -28.72 16.25 9.28
C ASP A 300 -28.48 16.13 10.80
N GLU A 301 -28.67 14.93 11.36
CA GLU A 301 -28.40 14.64 12.78
C GLU A 301 -26.93 14.25 13.05
N TYR A 302 -26.09 14.19 12.02
CA TYR A 302 -24.71 13.72 12.08
C TYR A 302 -23.72 14.77 11.51
N PRO A 303 -23.62 15.96 12.13
CA PRO A 303 -22.83 17.07 11.61
C PRO A 303 -21.34 16.74 11.49
N LYS A 304 -20.76 15.94 12.40
CA LYS A 304 -19.35 15.56 12.28
C LYS A 304 -19.11 14.62 11.11
N VAL A 305 -20.01 13.65 10.89
CA VAL A 305 -19.96 12.79 9.69
C VAL A 305 -20.09 13.63 8.43
N LYS A 306 -20.99 14.61 8.41
CA LYS A 306 -21.17 15.50 7.25
C LYS A 306 -19.89 16.27 6.93
N THR A 307 -19.30 16.95 7.92
CA THR A 307 -18.06 17.71 7.72
C THR A 307 -16.87 16.81 7.35
N TRP A 308 -16.73 15.64 8.00
CA TRP A 308 -15.72 14.64 7.63
C TRP A 308 -15.87 14.19 6.18
N LEU A 309 -17.11 13.96 5.73
CA LEU A 309 -17.37 13.54 4.35
C LEU A 309 -17.04 14.66 3.35
N GLU A 310 -17.41 15.91 3.65
CA GLU A 310 -17.08 17.08 2.82
C GLU A 310 -15.56 17.21 2.65
N TRP A 311 -14.79 17.08 3.73
CA TRP A 311 -13.32 17.07 3.65
C TRP A 311 -12.77 15.88 2.86
N GLY A 312 -13.30 14.69 3.10
CA GLY A 312 -12.88 13.49 2.38
C GLY A 312 -13.13 13.58 0.87
N GLN A 313 -14.18 14.28 0.45
CA GLN A 313 -14.50 14.49 -0.97
C GLN A 313 -13.51 15.42 -1.68
N GLU A 314 -12.83 16.29 -0.95
CA GLU A 314 -11.86 17.26 -1.46
C GLU A 314 -10.42 16.71 -1.47
N LEU A 315 -10.18 15.54 -0.86
CA LEU A 315 -8.86 14.91 -0.86
C LEU A 315 -8.37 14.65 -2.30
N PRO A 316 -7.15 15.09 -2.67
CA PRO A 316 -6.63 14.93 -4.02
C PRO A 316 -6.65 13.49 -4.53
N GLU A 317 -6.27 12.53 -3.68
CA GLU A 317 -6.30 11.10 -3.98
C GLU A 317 -7.71 10.56 -4.23
N VAL A 318 -8.72 11.10 -3.54
CA VAL A 318 -10.12 10.72 -3.71
C VAL A 318 -10.64 11.30 -5.01
N VAL A 319 -10.44 12.59 -5.24
CA VAL A 319 -10.86 13.27 -6.49
C VAL A 319 -10.30 12.54 -7.70
N LYS A 320 -8.98 12.31 -7.73
CA LYS A 320 -8.30 11.64 -8.83
C LYS A 320 -8.74 10.18 -9.00
N ALA A 321 -8.98 9.45 -7.91
CA ALA A 321 -9.51 8.09 -7.98
C ALA A 321 -10.87 8.02 -8.69
N TYR A 322 -11.79 8.96 -8.41
CA TYR A 322 -13.08 9.01 -9.09
C TYR A 322 -12.92 9.37 -10.58
N GLU A 323 -12.00 10.27 -10.93
CA GLU A 323 -11.70 10.61 -12.32
C GLU A 323 -11.16 9.39 -13.10
N MET A 324 -10.19 8.68 -12.52
CA MET A 324 -9.56 7.51 -13.12
C MET A 324 -10.52 6.33 -13.28
N VAL A 325 -11.36 6.08 -12.26
CA VAL A 325 -12.41 5.05 -12.35
C VAL A 325 -13.38 5.38 -13.47
N LYS A 326 -13.83 6.63 -13.57
CA LYS A 326 -14.77 7.07 -14.62
C LYS A 326 -14.16 6.97 -16.02
N ALA A 327 -12.85 7.14 -16.13
CA ALA A 327 -12.09 7.02 -17.38
C ALA A 327 -11.62 5.58 -17.68
N GLY A 328 -12.11 4.57 -16.95
CA GLY A 328 -11.75 3.18 -17.16
C GLY A 328 -12.15 2.64 -18.53
N GLU A 329 -11.44 1.59 -18.97
CA GLU A 329 -11.71 0.89 -20.22
C GLU A 329 -12.87 -0.09 -20.04
N GLU A 330 -13.91 0.02 -20.87
CA GLU A 330 -15.01 -0.96 -20.92
C GLU A 330 -14.50 -2.30 -21.49
N VAL A 331 -14.92 -3.40 -20.88
CA VAL A 331 -14.55 -4.78 -21.25
C VAL A 331 -15.44 -5.36 -22.34
#